data_AF-A0A5E4KDU6-F1
#
_entry.id   AF-A0A5E4KDU6-F1
#
_cell.length_a   1.000
_cell.length_b   1.000
_cell.length_c   1.000
_cell.angle_alpha   90.00
_cell.angle_beta   90.00
_cell.angle_gamma   90.00
#
_symmetry.space_group_name_H-M   'P 1'
#
loop_
_entity.id
_entity.type
_entity.pdbx_description
1 polymer ?
#
loop_
_entity_poly.entity_id
_entity_poly.type
_entity_poly.pdbx_seq_one_letter_code
_entity_poly.pdbx_strand_id
1 'polypeptide(L)'
;MLTAKIPVLLLSIIFALLGVYLILRINTAGKKIDSTTLRARAFLDESFLKENWILLMLTLLLFIIRAVVELIETFETSIGTESSELADEIIVLGILVCVILIVHKWFRLMSPPRQFE
;
A
#
# COMPACT_ATOMS: atom_id res chain seq x y z
N MET A 1 -1.28 15.17 -22.26
CA MET A 1 -0.67 14.62 -21.02
C MET A 1 -1.47 14.95 -19.76
N LEU A 2 -2.16 16.10 -19.67
CA LEU A 2 -3.16 16.38 -18.60
C LEU A 2 -4.23 15.26 -18.45
N THR A 3 -4.58 14.61 -19.55
CA THR A 3 -5.52 13.48 -19.60
C THR A 3 -5.04 12.21 -18.88
N ALA A 4 -3.73 12.03 -18.66
CA ALA A 4 -3.20 10.85 -17.98
C ALA A 4 -3.02 11.06 -16.46
N LYS A 5 -2.86 12.31 -16.00
CA LYS A 5 -2.78 12.67 -14.57
C LYS A 5 -4.10 12.43 -13.84
N ILE A 6 -5.18 12.95 -14.42
CA ILE A 6 -6.55 12.86 -13.86
C ILE A 6 -6.94 11.42 -13.49
N PRO A 7 -6.79 10.39 -14.36
CA PRO A 7 -7.14 9.02 -14.00
C PRO A 7 -6.24 8.43 -12.91
N VAL A 8 -4.94 8.74 -12.88
CA VAL A 8 -4.02 8.27 -11.83
C VAL A 8 -4.42 8.87 -10.48
N LEU A 9 -4.76 10.16 -10.44
CA LEU A 9 -5.19 10.83 -9.23
C LEU A 9 -6.54 10.31 -8.73
N LEU A 10 -7.52 10.11 -9.61
CA LEU A 10 -8.80 9.48 -9.27
C LEU A 10 -8.60 8.06 -8.72
N LEU A 11 -7.72 7.28 -9.34
CA LEU A 11 -7.42 5.93 -8.90
C LEU A 11 -6.75 5.92 -7.52
N SER A 12 -5.83 6.85 -7.27
CA SER A 12 -5.20 7.05 -5.95
C SER A 12 -6.24 7.39 -4.87
N ILE A 13 -7.22 8.25 -5.18
CA ILE A 13 -8.33 8.57 -4.25
C ILE A 13 -9.15 7.32 -3.94
N ILE A 14 -9.52 6.55 -4.98
CA ILE A 14 -10.30 5.31 -4.81
C ILE A 14 -9.53 4.32 -3.92
N PHE A 15 -8.24 4.14 -4.17
CA PHE A 15 -7.39 3.26 -3.36
C PHE A 15 -7.25 3.77 -1.92
N ALA A 16 -7.06 5.07 -1.70
CA ALA A 16 -7.02 5.64 -0.35
C ALA A 16 -8.33 5.36 0.42
N LEU A 17 -9.48 5.57 -0.21
CA LEU A 17 -10.79 5.26 0.38
C LEU A 17 -10.94 3.76 0.67
N LEU A 18 -10.48 2.90 -0.24
CA LEU A 18 -10.49 1.45 -0.05
C LEU A 18 -9.60 1.03 1.14
N GLY A 19 -8.43 1.66 1.29
CA GLY A 19 -7.54 1.47 2.42
C GLY A 19 -8.20 1.84 3.75
N VAL A 20 -8.84 3.01 3.81
CA VAL A 20 -9.61 3.45 5.00
C VAL A 20 -10.73 2.46 5.33
N TYR A 21 -11.51 2.04 4.33
CA TYR A 21 -12.57 1.05 4.50
C TYR A 21 -12.03 -0.28 5.07
N LEU A 22 -10.93 -0.78 4.52
CA LEU A 22 -10.29 -2.01 5.00
C LEU A 22 -9.78 -1.89 6.43
N ILE A 23 -9.15 -0.76 6.80
CA ILE A 23 -8.67 -0.51 8.16
C ILE A 23 -9.83 -0.48 9.16
N LEU A 24 -10.93 0.19 8.82
CA LEU A 24 -12.13 0.20 9.67
C LEU A 24 -12.68 -1.21 9.86
N ARG A 25 -12.74 -2.00 8.78
CA ARG A 25 -13.21 -3.38 8.83
C ARG A 25 -12.29 -4.26 9.68
N ILE A 26 -10.98 -4.12 9.52
CA ILE A 26 -9.96 -4.78 10.36
C ILE A 26 -10.14 -4.42 11.83
N ASN A 27 -10.34 -3.14 12.15
CA ASN A 27 -10.54 -2.70 13.54
C ASN A 27 -11.79 -3.36 14.15
N THR A 28 -12.89 -3.44 13.40
CA THR A 28 -14.10 -4.12 13.88
C THR A 28 -13.93 -5.64 14.00
N ALA A 29 -13.18 -6.28 13.11
CA ALA A 29 -12.92 -7.72 13.15
C ALA A 29 -11.91 -8.09 14.25
N GLY A 30 -10.86 -7.28 14.44
CA GLY A 30 -9.82 -7.45 15.43
C GLY A 30 -10.36 -7.38 16.87
N LYS A 31 -11.43 -6.62 17.12
CA LYS A 31 -12.13 -6.64 18.42
C LYS A 31 -12.68 -8.01 18.81
N LYS A 32 -12.87 -8.93 17.86
CA LYS A 32 -13.40 -10.28 18.11
C LYS A 32 -12.32 -11.35 18.24
N ILE A 33 -11.07 -11.03 17.88
CA ILE A 33 -9.97 -12.01 17.79
C ILE A 33 -8.96 -11.67 18.86
N ASP A 34 -8.61 -12.65 19.68
CA ASP A 34 -7.55 -12.46 20.66
C ASP A 34 -6.19 -12.22 19.99
N SER A 35 -5.44 -11.27 20.54
CA SER A 35 -4.14 -10.84 20.01
C SER A 35 -3.11 -11.98 19.95
N THR A 36 -3.19 -12.94 20.88
CA THR A 36 -2.28 -14.10 20.88
C THR A 36 -2.60 -15.05 19.73
N THR A 37 -3.90 -15.25 19.45
CA THR A 37 -4.36 -16.07 18.31
C THR A 37 -3.95 -15.45 16.98
N LEU A 38 -4.09 -14.14 16.84
CA LEU A 38 -3.68 -13.43 15.63
C LEU A 38 -2.16 -13.53 15.39
N ARG A 39 -1.36 -13.36 16.45
CA ARG A 39 0.10 -13.50 16.38
C ARG A 39 0.50 -14.92 15.96
N ALA A 40 -0.13 -15.94 16.54
CA ALA A 40 0.13 -17.33 16.18
C ALA A 40 -0.17 -17.58 14.70
N ARG A 41 -1.32 -17.10 14.19
CA ARG A 41 -1.66 -17.22 12.77
C ARG A 41 -0.65 -16.51 11.86
N ALA A 42 -0.24 -15.29 12.22
CA ALA A 42 0.72 -14.53 11.44
C ALA A 42 2.09 -15.21 11.37
N PHE A 43 2.51 -15.88 12.44
CA PHE A 43 3.79 -16.58 12.51
C PHE A 43 3.76 -17.94 11.81
N LEU A 44 2.63 -18.66 11.88
CA LEU A 44 2.46 -19.96 11.24
C LEU A 44 2.27 -19.86 9.72
N ASP A 45 1.85 -18.71 9.20
CA ASP A 45 1.73 -18.47 7.76
C ASP A 45 3.04 -17.86 7.22
N GLU A 46 3.97 -18.73 6.82
CA GLU A 46 5.26 -18.32 6.23
C GLU A 46 5.08 -17.44 4.98
N SER A 47 4.05 -17.72 4.18
CA SER A 47 3.74 -16.96 2.97
C SER A 47 3.29 -15.54 3.33
N PHE A 48 2.47 -15.39 4.37
CA PHE A 48 2.05 -14.10 4.87
C PHE A 48 3.25 -13.25 5.29
N LEU A 49 4.18 -13.81 6.06
CA LEU A 49 5.35 -13.07 6.51
C LEU A 49 6.22 -12.65 5.32
N LYS A 50 6.61 -13.60 4.46
CA LYS A 50 7.49 -13.34 3.30
C LYS A 50 6.89 -12.30 2.36
N GLU A 51 5.62 -12.44 2.02
CA GLU A 51 5.00 -11.54 1.05
C GLU A 51 4.74 -10.14 1.62
N ASN A 52 4.42 -10.01 2.91
CA ASN A 52 4.31 -8.69 3.54
C ASN A 52 5.67 -7.99 3.60
N TRP A 53 6.74 -8.72 3.91
CA TRP A 53 8.11 -8.17 3.86
C TRP A 53 8.48 -7.68 2.46
N ILE A 54 8.17 -8.45 1.41
CA ILE A 54 8.42 -8.03 0.03
C ILE A 54 7.65 -6.76 -0.32
N LEU A 55 6.36 -6.68 0.05
CA LEU A 55 5.55 -5.49 -0.21
C LEU A 55 6.07 -4.26 0.55
N LEU A 56 6.54 -4.44 1.78
CA LEU A 56 7.10 -3.38 2.60
C LEU A 56 8.43 -2.88 2.03
N MET A 57 9.30 -3.80 1.61
CA MET A 57 10.54 -3.46 0.89
C MET A 57 10.26 -2.72 -0.41
N LEU A 58 9.27 -3.15 -1.20
CA LEU A 58 8.87 -2.48 -2.43
C LEU A 58 8.34 -1.07 -2.17
N THR A 59 7.55 -0.90 -1.10
CA THR A 59 7.03 0.40 -0.67
C THR A 59 8.16 1.36 -0.31
N LEU A 60 9.15 0.89 0.46
CA LEU A 60 10.32 1.67 0.83
C LEU A 60 11.19 2.01 -0.39
N LEU A 61 11.36 1.07 -1.32
CA LEU A 61 12.11 1.31 -2.55
C LEU A 61 11.45 2.40 -3.39
N LEU A 62 10.14 2.33 -3.60
CA LEU A 62 9.37 3.35 -4.31
C LEU A 62 9.50 4.72 -3.62
N PHE A 63 9.41 4.75 -2.29
CA PHE A 63 9.59 5.98 -1.52
C PHE A 63 11.00 6.57 -1.68
N ILE A 64 12.05 5.73 -1.66
CA ILE A 64 13.43 6.18 -1.89
C ILE A 64 13.59 6.76 -3.29
N ILE A 65 13.05 6.09 -4.32
CA ILE A 65 13.10 6.59 -5.70
C ILE A 65 12.48 7.97 -5.78
N ARG A 66 11.28 8.15 -5.20
CA ARG A 66 10.60 9.45 -5.11
C ARG A 66 11.48 10.50 -4.43
N ALA A 67 12.00 10.18 -3.25
CA ALA A 67 12.81 11.11 -2.47
C ALA A 67 14.11 11.52 -3.19
N VAL A 68 14.73 10.61 -3.95
CA VAL A 68 15.91 10.90 -4.76
C VAL A 68 15.56 11.84 -5.92
N VAL A 69 14.43 11.62 -6.60
CA VAL A 69 13.95 12.49 -7.68
C VAL A 69 13.66 13.90 -7.15
N GLU A 70 12.90 14.00 -6.06
CA GLU A 70 12.58 15.27 -5.40
C GLU A 70 13.85 16.01 -4.92
N LEU A 71 14.86 15.26 -4.44
CA LEU A 71 16.15 15.82 -4.06
C LEU A 71 16.89 16.41 -5.27
N ILE A 72 16.95 15.68 -6.40
CA ILE A 72 17.61 16.15 -7.63
C ILE A 72 16.96 17.44 -8.14
N GLU A 73 15.63 17.49 -8.16
CA GLU A 73 14.88 18.69 -8.57
C GLU A 73 15.12 19.90 -7.67
N THR A 74 15.39 19.67 -6.39
CA THR A 74 15.74 20.74 -5.46
C THR A 74 17.14 21.31 -5.76
N PHE A 75 18.06 20.50 -6.28
CA PHE A 75 19.44 20.91 -6.60
C PHE A 75 19.61 21.47 -8.02
N GLU A 76 18.88 20.95 -8.99
CA GLU A 76 18.91 21.42 -10.38
C GLU A 76 17.75 22.39 -10.63
N THR A 77 18.04 23.66 -10.91
CA THR A 77 17.03 24.65 -11.33
C THR A 77 16.31 24.18 -12.61
N SER A 78 15.17 23.51 -12.42
CA SER A 78 14.10 23.28 -13.40
C SER A 78 14.50 22.58 -14.71
N ILE A 79 14.96 21.33 -14.63
CA ILE A 79 14.91 20.44 -15.81
C ILE A 79 13.48 19.85 -15.90
N GLY A 80 12.66 20.39 -16.81
CA GLY A 80 11.44 19.75 -17.33
C GLY A 80 10.40 19.28 -16.30
N THR A 81 9.65 20.21 -15.72
CA THR A 81 8.65 19.97 -14.64
C THR A 81 7.53 18.98 -14.99
N GLU A 82 7.13 18.86 -16.26
CA GLU A 82 5.92 18.09 -16.60
C GLU A 82 6.07 16.56 -16.53
N SER A 83 7.25 16.00 -16.84
CA SER A 83 7.48 14.55 -16.78
C SER A 83 7.71 14.04 -15.36
N SER A 84 8.26 14.89 -14.49
CA SER A 84 8.46 14.59 -13.08
C SER A 84 7.12 14.38 -12.36
N GLU A 85 6.16 15.29 -12.55
CA GLU A 85 4.90 15.27 -11.82
C GLU A 85 4.09 13.98 -12.07
N LEU A 86 4.08 13.47 -13.32
CA LEU A 86 3.42 12.20 -13.64
C LEU A 86 4.11 11.00 -13.00
N ALA A 87 5.45 11.01 -12.97
CA ALA A 87 6.22 9.94 -12.33
C ALA A 87 5.94 9.91 -10.82
N ASP A 88 5.83 11.07 -10.18
CA ASP A 88 5.51 11.17 -8.75
C ASP A 88 4.13 10.58 -8.43
N GLU A 89 3.10 10.94 -9.20
CA GLU A 89 1.75 10.40 -9.05
C GLU A 89 1.72 8.87 -9.21
N ILE A 90 2.47 8.32 -10.18
CA ILE A 90 2.57 6.87 -10.39
C ILE A 90 3.28 6.18 -9.22
N ILE A 91 4.34 6.77 -8.68
CA ILE A 91 5.04 6.23 -7.52
C ILE A 91 4.11 6.20 -6.30
N VAL A 92 3.36 7.28 -6.05
CA VAL A 92 2.37 7.36 -4.97
C VAL A 92 1.28 6.30 -5.13
N LEU A 93 0.77 6.12 -6.34
CA LEU A 93 -0.19 5.05 -6.64
C LEU A 93 0.41 3.67 -6.35
N GLY A 94 1.66 3.42 -6.75
CA GLY A 94 2.37 2.17 -6.47
C GLY A 94 2.50 1.89 -4.98
N ILE A 95 2.84 2.91 -4.19
CA ILE A 95 2.89 2.84 -2.72
C ILE A 95 1.51 2.48 -2.15
N LEU A 96 0.46 3.17 -2.60
CA LEU A 96 -0.92 2.90 -2.17
C LEU A 96 -1.34 1.45 -2.45
N VAL A 97 -1.03 0.94 -3.65
CA VAL A 97 -1.31 -0.46 -4.00
C VAL A 97 -0.59 -1.42 -3.05
N CYS A 98 0.70 -1.20 -2.78
CA CYS A 98 1.46 -2.05 -1.86
C CYS A 98 0.86 -2.06 -0.45
N VAL A 99 0.51 -0.88 0.08
CA VAL A 99 -0.12 -0.73 1.40
C VAL A 99 -1.46 -1.45 1.44
N ILE A 100 -2.29 -1.32 0.41
CA ILE A 100 -3.60 -1.97 0.36
C ILE A 100 -3.47 -3.49 0.29
N LEU A 101 -2.49 -4.01 -0.44
CA LEU A 101 -2.21 -5.44 -0.45
C LEU A 101 -1.76 -5.96 0.93
N ILE A 102 -0.92 -5.20 1.64
CA ILE A 102 -0.54 -5.51 3.03
C ILE A 102 -1.78 -5.56 3.92
N VAL A 103 -2.59 -4.49 3.91
CA VAL A 103 -3.81 -4.39 4.72
C VAL A 103 -4.80 -5.50 4.37
N HIS A 104 -4.97 -5.82 3.08
CA HIS A 104 -5.81 -6.92 2.64
C HIS A 104 -5.33 -8.28 3.16
N LYS A 105 -4.02 -8.54 3.19
CA LYS A 105 -3.47 -9.78 3.76
C LYS A 105 -3.74 -9.87 5.26
N TRP A 106 -3.61 -8.78 5.99
CA TRP A 106 -3.99 -8.71 7.40
C TRP A 106 -5.48 -8.99 7.59
N PHE A 107 -6.34 -8.41 6.75
CA PHE A 107 -7.77 -8.69 6.78
C PHE A 107 -8.10 -10.17 6.51
N ARG A 108 -7.42 -10.78 5.54
CA ARG A 108 -7.56 -12.22 5.23
C ARG A 108 -7.15 -13.08 6.42
N LEU A 109 -6.05 -12.75 7.10
CA LEU A 109 -5.56 -13.48 8.27
C LEU A 109 -6.53 -13.42 9.46
N MET A 110 -7.22 -12.29 9.62
CA MET A 110 -8.25 -12.10 10.65
C MET A 110 -9.55 -12.83 10.31
N SER A 111 -9.85 -13.02 9.03
CA SER A 111 -11.05 -13.76 8.64
C SER A 111 -10.83 -15.25 8.94
N PRO A 112 -11.71 -15.92 9.72
CA PRO A 112 -11.60 -17.37 9.88
C PRO A 112 -11.69 -18.03 8.49
N PRO A 113 -10.95 -19.13 8.24
CA PRO A 113 -11.14 -19.90 7.03
C PRO A 113 -12.63 -20.25 6.94
N ARG A 114 -13.26 -20.06 5.78
CA ARG A 114 -14.63 -20.53 5.56
C ARG A 114 -14.61 -22.02 5.90
N GLN A 115 -15.23 -22.37 7.03
CA GLN A 115 -15.52 -23.76 7.33
C GLN A 115 -16.41 -24.23 6.19
N PHE A 116 -15.95 -25.24 5.46
CA PHE A 116 -16.71 -25.91 4.44
C PHE A 116 -18.05 -26.32 5.06
N GLU A 117 -19.15 -25.75 4.55
CA GLU A 117 -20.45 -26.43 4.55
C GLU A 117 -20.41 -27.58 3.55
#